data_AF-A0A930SQU2-F1
#
_entry.id   AF-A0A930SQU2-F1
#
_cell.length_a   1.000
_cell.length_b   1.000
_cell.length_c   1.000
_cell.angle_alpha   90.00
_cell.angle_beta   90.00
_cell.angle_gamma   90.00
#
_symmetry.space_group_name_H-M   'P 1'
#
loop_
_entity.id
_entity.type
_entity.pdbx_description
1 polymer ?
#
loop_
_entity_poly.entity_id
_entity_poly.type
_entity_poly.pdbx_seq_one_letter_code
_entity_poly.pdbx_strand_id
1 'polypeptide(L)'
;MAKKIKRPTSEFGSQLRTLRKQRKITMKTLADAVGVSESYISRLESGERHPDKDLILSLGEQLFPEGNPTALDQLLVAADYTPLNIEQFTGRDDMIQHFQSALEAQPDNFQLYNALVISLIKQGKHSQARQKIEAGLATYDDSVHLQVLMGAMELLEGHYETALTYQQEAIAALKQHPEAAERLFLQPHNMLLNLGVIYFMQGYEAVDRYLESREDADFDSARTQLQQAAASLQEALQLAPDDIYILDEYARVCFNQADLQTAAGKEADYQHVVAAFEQVINSEQKYRLNYSDLLESTLFLIHAYVKAGDFAAAETRIHLVESCLPNYWMVHYIKACLYSLRYSSDPQPDWIQRGLRALERALLIPEASNRSRSEAPHDPDLEHLRQQAPSQFKKLLALEARS
;
A
#
# COMPACT_ATOMS: atom_id res chain seq x y z
N MET A 1 -5.86 15.91 55.41
CA MET A 1 -5.01 15.33 54.34
C MET A 1 -5.72 15.49 53.01
N ALA A 2 -5.30 16.45 52.17
CA ALA A 2 -5.89 16.67 50.86
C ALA A 2 -5.47 15.54 49.90
N LYS A 3 -6.44 14.83 49.31
CA LYS A 3 -6.24 13.85 48.24
C LYS A 3 -5.56 14.57 47.06
N LYS A 4 -4.31 14.21 46.75
CA LYS A 4 -3.63 14.67 45.52
C LYS A 4 -4.45 14.24 44.31
N ILE A 5 -5.04 15.21 43.63
CA ILE A 5 -5.68 15.02 42.33
C ILE A 5 -4.55 14.67 41.35
N LYS A 6 -4.53 13.42 40.85
CA LYS A 6 -3.61 12.96 39.81
C LYS A 6 -3.97 13.72 38.53
N ARG A 7 -3.14 14.69 38.13
CA ARG A 7 -3.26 15.32 36.80
C ARG A 7 -3.03 14.24 35.73
N PRO A 8 -3.76 14.28 34.60
CA PRO A 8 -3.49 13.37 33.48
C PRO A 8 -2.06 13.60 33.01
N THR A 9 -1.28 12.53 32.90
CA THR A 9 0.07 12.57 32.32
C THR A 9 -0.02 13.00 30.86
N SER A 10 0.85 13.93 30.44
CA SER A 10 1.03 14.27 29.02
C SER A 10 1.45 13.04 28.22
N GLU A 11 1.10 12.98 26.94
CA GLU A 11 1.47 11.88 26.05
C GLU A 11 2.99 11.66 26.09
N PHE A 12 3.77 12.73 25.90
CA PHE A 12 5.23 12.71 26.08
C PHE A 12 5.66 12.11 27.42
N GLY A 13 5.10 12.60 28.54
CA GLY A 13 5.51 12.15 29.87
C GLY A 13 5.23 10.65 30.11
N SER A 14 4.14 10.14 29.53
CA SER A 14 3.78 8.73 29.58
C SER A 14 4.70 7.84 28.73
N GLN A 15 5.08 8.31 27.53
CA GLN A 15 5.99 7.62 26.62
C GLN A 15 7.41 7.60 27.18
N LEU A 16 7.93 8.74 27.64
CA LEU A 16 9.25 8.87 28.26
C LEU A 16 9.40 7.90 29.45
N ARG A 17 8.39 7.84 30.33
CA ARG A 17 8.36 6.91 31.45
C ARG A 17 8.41 5.45 31.00
N THR A 18 7.66 5.10 29.96
CA THR A 18 7.56 3.74 29.44
C THR A 18 8.89 3.30 28.85
N LEU A 19 9.47 4.12 27.97
CA LEU A 19 10.78 3.86 27.35
C LEU A 19 11.88 3.73 28.39
N ARG A 20 11.94 4.65 29.36
CA ARG A 20 12.92 4.59 30.45
C ARG A 20 12.82 3.29 31.24
N LYS A 21 11.60 2.83 31.55
CA LYS A 21 11.36 1.57 32.27
C LYS A 21 11.72 0.33 31.45
N GLN A 22 11.39 0.30 30.15
CA GLN A 22 11.77 -0.78 29.24
C GLN A 22 13.30 -0.93 29.17
N ARG A 23 14.02 0.20 29.14
CA ARG A 23 15.49 0.26 29.18
C ARG A 23 16.09 0.07 30.57
N LYS A 24 15.26 -0.05 31.63
CA LYS A 24 15.67 -0.22 33.04
C LYS A 24 16.56 0.92 33.57
N ILE A 25 16.37 2.14 33.08
CA ILE A 25 17.14 3.33 33.50
C ILE A 25 16.41 4.05 34.65
N THR A 26 17.12 4.59 35.64
CA THR A 26 16.50 5.38 36.72
C THR A 26 16.30 6.84 36.30
N MET A 27 15.38 7.58 36.93
CA MET A 27 15.21 9.02 36.64
C MET A 27 16.50 9.79 36.89
N LYS A 28 17.21 9.46 37.97
CA LYS A 28 18.50 10.06 38.31
C LYS A 28 19.55 9.80 37.23
N THR A 29 19.72 8.56 36.81
CA THR A 29 20.69 8.19 35.76
C THR A 29 20.40 8.91 34.45
N LEU A 30 19.13 8.99 34.06
CA LEU A 30 18.74 9.71 32.84
C LEU A 30 18.99 11.22 32.97
N ALA A 31 18.68 11.79 34.14
CA ALA A 31 18.90 13.21 34.42
C ALA A 31 20.39 13.59 34.36
N ASP A 32 21.24 12.79 35.00
CA ASP A 32 22.70 12.98 35.00
C ASP A 32 23.26 12.91 33.57
N ALA A 33 22.75 11.99 32.74
CA ALA A 33 23.20 11.79 31.36
C ALA A 33 22.83 12.95 30.42
N VAL A 34 21.68 13.58 30.61
CA VAL A 34 21.21 14.72 29.79
C VAL A 34 21.45 16.09 30.44
N GLY A 35 22.18 16.13 31.56
CA GLY A 35 22.57 17.39 32.21
C GLY A 35 21.44 18.15 32.92
N VAL A 36 20.40 17.44 33.39
CA VAL A 36 19.26 18.03 34.12
C VAL A 36 19.12 17.43 35.51
N SER A 37 18.21 17.96 36.34
CA SER A 37 17.95 17.39 37.67
C SER A 37 16.96 16.22 37.63
N GLU A 38 17.08 15.26 38.55
CA GLU A 38 16.10 14.16 38.70
C GLU A 38 14.66 14.67 38.86
N SER A 39 14.49 15.75 39.61
CA SER A 39 13.19 16.45 39.78
C SER A 39 12.66 17.02 38.47
N TYR A 40 13.53 17.42 37.54
CA TYR A 40 13.13 17.85 36.21
C TYR A 40 12.60 16.68 35.38
N ILE A 41 13.29 15.54 35.34
CA ILE A 41 12.80 14.30 34.68
C ILE A 41 11.47 13.85 35.28
N SER A 42 11.32 13.89 36.61
CA SER A 42 10.05 13.55 37.27
C SER A 42 8.89 14.46 36.82
N ARG A 43 9.15 15.75 36.60
CA ARG A 43 8.14 16.73 36.16
C ARG A 43 7.81 16.60 34.68
N LEU A 44 8.76 16.17 33.86
CA LEU A 44 8.50 15.78 32.47
C LEU A 44 7.59 14.54 32.43
N GLU A 45 7.93 13.48 33.17
CA GLU A 45 7.12 12.25 33.19
C GLU A 45 5.72 12.41 33.81
N SER A 46 5.52 13.43 34.64
CA SER A 46 4.20 13.76 35.20
C SER A 46 3.38 14.66 34.28
N GLY A 47 3.98 15.22 33.23
CA GLY A 47 3.39 16.24 32.36
C GLY A 47 3.28 17.63 33.01
N GLU A 48 3.95 17.86 34.14
CA GLU A 48 4.00 19.19 34.77
C GLU A 48 4.89 20.17 34.00
N ARG A 49 5.87 19.65 33.25
CA ARG A 49 6.78 20.44 32.43
C ARG A 49 6.77 19.92 30.99
N HIS A 50 6.74 20.85 30.04
CA HIS A 50 6.97 20.56 28.62
C HIS A 50 8.48 20.57 28.35
N PRO A 51 9.04 19.56 27.65
CA PRO A 51 10.44 19.57 27.22
C PRO A 51 10.66 20.59 26.09
N ASP A 52 11.90 21.02 25.89
CA ASP A 52 12.31 21.66 24.63
C ASP A 52 12.82 20.60 23.63
N LYS A 53 12.95 20.99 22.37
CA LYS A 53 13.37 20.08 21.30
C LYS A 53 14.78 19.51 21.53
N ASP A 54 15.73 20.34 21.95
CA ASP A 54 17.13 19.94 22.16
C ASP A 54 17.27 18.90 23.27
N LEU A 55 16.48 19.04 24.34
CA LEU A 55 16.41 18.03 25.38
C LEU A 55 15.81 16.72 24.88
N ILE A 56 14.80 16.74 24.01
CA ILE A 56 14.24 15.50 23.42
C ILE A 56 15.29 14.79 22.57
N LEU A 57 16.05 15.53 21.76
CA LEU A 57 17.16 14.98 20.98
C LEU A 57 18.21 14.33 21.89
N SER A 58 18.60 15.03 22.96
CA SER A 58 19.55 14.52 23.96
C SER A 58 19.02 13.28 24.69
N LEU A 59 17.73 13.26 25.05
CA LEU A 59 17.06 12.09 25.62
C LEU A 59 17.05 10.92 24.63
N GLY A 60 16.86 11.21 23.34
CA GLY A 60 16.93 10.25 22.25
C GLY A 60 18.27 9.53 22.17
N GLU A 61 19.37 10.27 22.19
CA GLU A 61 20.73 9.70 22.18
C GLU A 61 20.96 8.73 23.36
N GLN A 62 20.44 9.07 24.54
CA GLN A 62 20.59 8.24 25.74
C GLN A 62 19.65 7.02 25.76
N LEU A 63 18.42 7.17 25.27
CA LEU A 63 17.42 6.10 25.25
C LEU A 63 17.62 5.14 24.06
N PHE A 64 18.28 5.60 22.99
CA PHE A 64 18.48 4.90 21.73
C PHE A 64 19.94 4.98 21.24
N PRO A 65 20.92 4.45 21.98
CA PRO A 65 22.34 4.56 21.63
C PRO A 65 22.72 3.83 20.33
N GLU A 66 21.95 2.82 19.94
CA GLU A 66 22.09 2.09 18.67
C GLU A 66 21.29 2.75 17.52
N GLY A 67 20.63 3.87 17.81
CA GLY A 67 19.67 4.52 16.91
C GLY A 67 18.27 3.90 17.02
N ASN A 68 17.25 4.75 17.08
CA ASN A 68 15.86 4.37 16.85
C ASN A 68 15.09 5.62 16.36
N PRO A 69 15.24 5.98 15.07
CA PRO A 69 14.69 7.21 14.53
C PRO A 69 13.17 7.32 14.73
N THR A 70 12.44 6.20 14.56
CA THR A 70 10.99 6.16 14.75
C THR A 70 10.57 6.44 16.20
N ALA A 71 11.26 5.89 17.19
CA ALA A 71 10.92 6.13 18.60
C ALA A 71 11.31 7.54 19.06
N LEU A 72 12.39 8.13 18.51
CA LEU A 72 12.73 9.53 18.71
C LEU A 72 11.67 10.45 18.10
N ASP A 73 11.24 10.16 16.88
CA ASP A 73 10.20 10.92 16.19
C ASP A 73 8.85 10.83 16.91
N GLN A 74 8.50 9.68 17.49
CA GLN A 74 7.33 9.54 18.34
C GLN A 74 7.41 10.44 19.59
N LEU A 75 8.59 10.57 20.22
CA LEU A 75 8.80 11.47 21.35
C LEU A 75 8.70 12.95 20.94
N LEU A 76 9.19 13.31 19.75
CA LEU A 76 9.04 14.65 19.19
C LEU A 76 7.55 14.96 18.97
N VAL A 77 6.82 14.08 18.29
CA VAL A 77 5.37 14.23 18.03
C VAL A 77 4.59 14.33 19.34
N ALA A 78 4.86 13.47 20.32
CA ALA A 78 4.18 13.47 21.62
C ALA A 78 4.44 14.74 22.46
N ALA A 79 5.45 15.52 22.09
CA ALA A 79 5.79 16.84 22.63
C ALA A 79 5.48 17.96 21.63
N ASP A 80 4.55 17.74 20.71
CA ASP A 80 4.05 18.72 19.73
C ASP A 80 5.12 19.25 18.75
N TYR A 81 6.22 18.52 18.57
CA TYR A 81 7.26 18.85 17.59
C TYR A 81 7.14 18.01 16.32
N THR A 82 7.57 18.60 15.19
CA THR A 82 7.71 17.87 13.93
C THR A 82 8.74 16.73 14.06
N PRO A 83 8.42 15.52 13.60
CA PRO A 83 9.38 14.42 13.52
C PRO A 83 10.52 14.74 12.54
N LEU A 84 11.67 14.11 12.73
CA LEU A 84 12.81 14.20 11.83
C LEU A 84 12.55 13.41 10.53
N ASN A 85 11.91 12.24 10.60
CA ASN A 85 11.56 11.41 9.44
C ASN A 85 10.07 11.60 9.08
N ILE A 86 9.77 12.77 8.53
CA ILE A 86 8.41 13.25 8.24
C ILE A 86 7.58 12.23 7.44
N GLU A 87 8.19 11.57 6.45
CA GLU A 87 7.51 10.62 5.55
C GLU A 87 6.84 9.45 6.28
N GLN A 88 7.47 8.94 7.35
CA GLN A 88 6.96 7.82 8.14
C GLN A 88 5.66 8.15 8.88
N PHE A 89 5.38 9.44 9.08
CA PHE A 89 4.26 9.93 9.88
C PHE A 89 3.08 10.43 9.03
N THR A 90 3.23 10.48 7.70
CA THR A 90 2.19 10.97 6.77
C THR A 90 0.88 10.16 6.80
N GLY A 91 0.90 8.94 7.32
CA GLY A 91 -0.31 8.11 7.45
C GLY A 91 -1.10 8.30 8.74
N ARG A 92 -0.65 9.14 9.69
CA ARG A 92 -1.30 9.31 10.99
C ARG A 92 -2.27 10.49 11.02
N ASP A 93 -3.43 10.28 11.64
CA ASP A 93 -4.50 11.28 11.72
C ASP A 93 -4.11 12.57 12.47
N ASP A 94 -3.35 12.44 13.55
CA ASP A 94 -2.91 13.54 14.40
C ASP A 94 -1.88 14.46 13.73
N MET A 95 -1.16 13.95 12.73
CA MET A 95 -0.03 14.67 12.10
C MET A 95 -0.44 15.86 11.25
N ILE A 96 -1.67 15.89 10.73
CA ILE A 96 -2.15 17.04 9.93
C ILE A 96 -2.08 18.33 10.74
N GLN A 97 -2.54 18.31 11.99
CA GLN A 97 -2.53 19.51 12.84
C GLN A 97 -1.10 19.92 13.18
N HIS A 98 -0.22 18.95 13.47
CA HIS A 98 1.20 19.24 13.72
C HIS A 98 1.89 19.88 12.51
N PHE A 99 1.66 19.37 11.30
CA PHE A 99 2.23 19.96 10.09
C PHE A 99 1.65 21.34 9.79
N GLN A 100 0.36 21.57 10.03
CA GLN A 100 -0.26 22.89 9.89
C GLN A 100 0.38 23.92 10.84
N SER A 101 0.50 23.60 12.14
CA SER A 101 1.14 24.50 13.11
C SER A 101 2.63 24.72 12.82
N ALA A 102 3.34 23.69 12.34
CA ALA A 102 4.74 23.83 11.94
C ALA A 102 4.91 24.75 10.72
N LEU A 103 3.99 24.70 9.76
CA LEU A 103 3.97 25.59 8.59
C LEU A 103 3.61 27.04 8.94
N GLU A 104 2.79 27.27 9.98
CA GLU A 104 2.56 28.64 10.48
C GLU A 104 3.87 29.29 10.98
N ALA A 105 4.74 28.49 11.60
CA ALA A 105 6.05 28.95 12.06
C ALA A 105 7.12 29.01 10.95
N GLN A 106 7.00 28.16 9.93
CA GLN A 106 7.94 28.08 8.80
C GLN A 106 7.17 28.01 7.46
N PRO A 107 6.60 29.13 6.98
CA PRO A 107 5.73 29.13 5.79
C PRO A 107 6.40 28.65 4.51
N ASP A 108 7.72 28.85 4.40
CA ASP A 108 8.50 28.50 3.20
C ASP A 108 9.05 27.05 3.23
N ASN A 109 8.72 26.26 4.26
CA ASN A 109 9.21 24.90 4.38
C ASN A 109 8.40 23.93 3.51
N PHE A 110 8.86 23.76 2.27
CA PHE A 110 8.20 22.90 1.28
C PHE A 110 8.08 21.42 1.71
N GLN A 111 9.05 20.89 2.46
CA GLN A 111 8.98 19.49 2.92
C GLN A 111 7.81 19.28 3.88
N LEU A 112 7.55 20.23 4.80
CA LEU A 112 6.36 20.20 5.66
C LEU A 112 5.07 20.36 4.87
N TYR A 113 5.10 21.22 3.85
CA TYR A 113 3.97 21.45 2.97
C TYR A 113 3.57 20.17 2.22
N ASN A 114 4.56 19.52 1.61
CA ASN A 114 4.40 18.26 0.93
C ASN A 114 3.84 17.17 1.86
N ALA A 115 4.41 17.02 3.05
CA ALA A 115 3.94 16.04 4.03
C ALA A 115 2.50 16.28 4.49
N LEU A 116 2.09 17.54 4.66
CA LEU A 116 0.71 17.90 4.94
C LEU A 116 -0.22 17.45 3.80
N VAL A 117 0.16 17.73 2.54
CA VAL A 117 -0.62 17.30 1.38
C VAL A 117 -0.73 15.78 1.34
N ILE A 118 0.37 15.04 1.43
CA ILE A 118 0.36 13.56 1.45
C ILE A 118 -0.52 13.03 2.59
N SER A 119 -0.48 13.66 3.76
CA SER A 119 -1.32 13.26 4.90
C SER A 119 -2.81 13.49 4.64
N LEU A 120 -3.18 14.58 3.97
CA LEU A 120 -4.56 14.83 3.55
C LEU A 120 -5.02 13.78 2.55
N ILE A 121 -4.17 13.40 1.58
CA ILE A 121 -4.47 12.37 0.58
C ILE A 121 -4.71 11.02 1.25
N LYS A 122 -3.78 10.56 2.10
CA LYS A 122 -3.85 9.26 2.79
C LYS A 122 -5.07 9.13 3.72
N GLN A 123 -5.56 10.25 4.24
CA GLN A 123 -6.76 10.30 5.09
C GLN A 123 -8.07 10.49 4.30
N GLY A 124 -8.02 10.44 2.96
CA GLY A 124 -9.20 10.64 2.11
C GLY A 124 -9.76 12.06 2.11
N LYS A 125 -9.00 13.05 2.62
CA LYS A 125 -9.40 14.47 2.66
C LYS A 125 -9.13 15.15 1.30
N HIS A 126 -9.64 14.56 0.23
CA HIS A 126 -9.33 14.88 -1.17
C HIS A 126 -9.53 16.36 -1.52
N SER A 127 -10.68 16.95 -1.13
CA SER A 127 -10.96 18.37 -1.39
C SER A 127 -9.96 19.32 -0.73
N GLN A 128 -9.53 19.01 0.52
CA GLN A 128 -8.53 19.82 1.22
C GLN A 128 -7.14 19.64 0.59
N ALA A 129 -6.78 18.42 0.21
CA ALA A 129 -5.53 18.14 -0.48
C ALA A 129 -5.44 18.92 -1.79
N ARG A 130 -6.49 18.87 -2.62
CA ARG A 130 -6.57 19.60 -3.90
C ARG A 130 -6.40 21.11 -3.71
N GLN A 131 -7.15 21.72 -2.78
CA GLN A 131 -7.03 23.15 -2.49
C GLN A 131 -5.61 23.52 -2.04
N LYS A 132 -4.96 22.68 -1.24
CA LYS A 132 -3.56 22.89 -0.85
C LYS A 132 -2.64 22.78 -2.06
N ILE A 133 -2.74 21.75 -2.88
CA ILE A 133 -1.90 21.62 -4.07
C ILE A 133 -2.02 22.86 -4.98
N GLU A 134 -3.25 23.32 -5.25
CA GLU A 134 -3.50 24.53 -6.06
C GLU A 134 -2.89 25.79 -5.46
N ALA A 135 -3.05 26.00 -4.15
CA ALA A 135 -2.42 27.13 -3.44
C ALA A 135 -0.89 27.05 -3.47
N GLY A 136 -0.34 25.83 -3.33
CA GLY A 136 1.10 25.57 -3.41
C GLY A 136 1.65 25.89 -4.80
N LEU A 137 0.96 25.49 -5.87
CA LEU A 137 1.37 25.76 -7.26
C LEU A 137 1.40 27.27 -7.58
N ALA A 138 0.62 28.08 -6.88
CA ALA A 138 0.65 29.54 -7.01
C ALA A 138 1.75 30.22 -6.17
N THR A 139 2.36 29.50 -5.22
CA THR A 139 3.26 30.07 -4.20
C THR A 139 4.70 29.59 -4.36
N TYR A 140 4.91 28.32 -4.67
CA TYR A 140 6.23 27.71 -4.79
C TYR A 140 6.67 27.66 -6.25
N ASP A 141 7.89 28.14 -6.52
CA ASP A 141 8.50 28.08 -7.86
C ASP A 141 8.74 26.62 -8.32
N ASP A 142 8.82 25.68 -7.37
CA ASP A 142 9.06 24.26 -7.61
C ASP A 142 7.77 23.45 -7.69
N SER A 143 7.12 23.52 -8.85
CA SER A 143 5.81 22.91 -9.07
C SER A 143 5.85 21.39 -9.29
N VAL A 144 7.00 20.79 -9.63
CA VAL A 144 7.09 19.38 -10.06
C VAL A 144 6.55 18.40 -9.01
N HIS A 145 6.92 18.57 -7.74
CA HIS A 145 6.44 17.67 -6.68
C HIS A 145 4.92 17.83 -6.47
N LEU A 146 4.40 19.05 -6.58
CA LEU A 146 2.96 19.32 -6.49
C LEU A 146 2.19 18.79 -7.70
N GLN A 147 2.79 18.82 -8.90
CA GLN A 147 2.22 18.18 -10.10
C GLN A 147 2.11 16.68 -9.92
N VAL A 148 3.13 16.01 -9.37
CA VAL A 148 3.09 14.57 -9.06
C VAL A 148 1.97 14.26 -8.05
N LEU A 149 1.82 15.06 -7.00
CA LEU A 149 0.72 14.88 -6.04
C LEU A 149 -0.65 15.14 -6.68
N MET A 150 -0.76 16.08 -7.61
CA MET A 150 -1.99 16.29 -8.37
C MET A 150 -2.30 15.08 -9.26
N GLY A 151 -1.29 14.52 -9.94
CA GLY A 151 -1.44 13.29 -10.71
C GLY A 151 -1.93 12.11 -9.86
N ALA A 152 -1.37 11.94 -8.66
CA ALA A 152 -1.83 10.92 -7.71
C ALA A 152 -3.28 11.16 -7.23
N MET A 153 -3.67 12.42 -7.05
CA MET A 153 -5.04 12.81 -6.69
C MET A 153 -6.04 12.49 -7.81
N GLU A 154 -5.71 12.86 -9.06
CA GLU A 154 -6.54 12.54 -10.23
C GLU A 154 -6.67 11.02 -10.42
N LEU A 155 -5.60 10.26 -10.15
CA LEU A 155 -5.64 8.80 -10.20
C LEU A 155 -6.63 8.21 -9.17
N LEU A 156 -6.62 8.70 -7.93
CA LEU A 156 -7.55 8.26 -6.88
C LEU A 156 -9.02 8.56 -7.22
N GLU A 157 -9.27 9.61 -7.99
CA GLU A 157 -10.61 9.97 -8.47
C GLU A 157 -11.00 9.25 -9.78
N GLY A 158 -10.11 8.44 -10.36
CA GLY A 158 -10.32 7.72 -11.62
C GLY A 158 -10.14 8.57 -12.89
N HIS A 159 -9.60 9.78 -12.78
CA HIS A 159 -9.33 10.69 -13.90
C HIS A 159 -7.96 10.40 -14.55
N TYR A 160 -7.83 9.19 -15.11
CA TYR A 160 -6.53 8.68 -15.53
C TYR A 160 -5.81 9.51 -16.60
N GLU A 161 -6.52 10.05 -17.59
CA GLU A 161 -5.91 10.89 -18.65
C GLU A 161 -5.27 12.15 -18.07
N THR A 162 -5.95 12.77 -17.10
CA THR A 162 -5.43 13.93 -16.38
C THR A 162 -4.23 13.53 -15.50
N ALA A 163 -4.32 12.39 -14.81
CA ALA A 163 -3.21 11.86 -14.02
C ALA A 163 -1.95 11.60 -14.87
N LEU A 164 -2.12 10.99 -16.05
CA LEU A 164 -1.05 10.78 -17.02
C LEU A 164 -0.42 12.08 -17.46
N THR A 165 -1.24 13.09 -17.79
CA THR A 165 -0.76 14.40 -18.22
C THR A 165 0.16 15.02 -17.15
N TYR A 166 -0.29 15.06 -15.89
CA TYR A 166 0.53 15.57 -14.79
C TYR A 166 1.83 14.79 -14.59
N GLN A 167 1.77 13.45 -14.65
CA GLN A 167 2.94 12.61 -14.44
C GLN A 167 3.95 12.75 -15.58
N GLN A 168 3.50 12.84 -16.83
CA GLN A 168 4.35 13.03 -18.00
C GLN A 168 4.99 14.42 -18.02
N GLU A 169 4.24 15.47 -17.66
CA GLU A 169 4.77 16.83 -17.51
C GLU A 169 5.85 16.90 -16.43
N ALA A 170 5.62 16.27 -15.28
CA ALA A 170 6.61 16.18 -14.21
C ALA A 170 7.89 15.47 -14.67
N ILE A 171 7.76 14.33 -15.37
CA ILE A 171 8.90 13.61 -15.95
C ILE A 171 9.64 14.47 -16.98
N ALA A 172 8.91 15.18 -17.84
CA ALA A 172 9.51 16.06 -18.86
C ALA A 172 10.27 17.23 -18.21
N ALA A 173 9.71 17.84 -17.16
CA ALA A 173 10.36 18.90 -16.40
C ALA A 173 11.66 18.43 -15.75
N LEU A 174 11.66 17.24 -15.13
CA LEU A 174 12.88 16.65 -14.54
C LEU A 174 13.93 16.29 -15.59
N LYS A 175 13.53 15.85 -16.79
CA LYS A 175 14.46 15.61 -17.90
C LYS A 175 15.13 16.89 -18.41
N GLN A 176 14.41 18.00 -18.39
CA GLN A 176 14.94 19.31 -18.78
C GLN A 176 15.84 19.94 -17.70
N HIS A 177 15.52 19.68 -16.43
CA HIS A 177 16.23 20.19 -15.26
C HIS A 177 16.60 19.08 -14.27
N PRO A 178 17.59 18.22 -14.59
CA PRO A 178 17.97 17.09 -13.73
C PRO A 178 18.39 17.52 -12.31
N GLU A 179 18.96 18.72 -12.16
CA GLU A 179 19.33 19.32 -10.87
C GLU A 179 18.13 19.53 -9.93
N ALA A 180 16.92 19.67 -10.48
CA ALA A 180 15.70 19.76 -9.68
C ALA A 180 15.38 18.44 -8.98
N ALA A 181 15.73 17.30 -9.59
CA ALA A 181 15.48 15.98 -9.00
C ALA A 181 16.22 15.81 -7.66
N GLU A 182 17.51 16.18 -7.63
CA GLU A 182 18.34 16.10 -6.42
C GLU A 182 17.83 17.05 -5.33
N ARG A 183 17.55 18.30 -5.68
CA ARG A 183 17.05 19.32 -4.74
C ARG A 183 15.68 18.97 -4.15
N LEU A 184 14.82 18.32 -4.92
CA LEU A 184 13.47 17.92 -4.51
C LEU A 184 13.39 16.49 -3.97
N PHE A 185 14.54 15.78 -3.85
CA PHE A 185 14.61 14.37 -3.46
C PHE A 185 13.71 13.45 -4.32
N LEU A 186 13.47 13.84 -5.58
CA LEU A 186 12.67 13.08 -6.52
C LEU A 186 13.55 12.06 -7.22
N GLN A 187 13.17 10.80 -7.11
CA GLN A 187 13.89 9.71 -7.76
C GLN A 187 13.26 9.37 -9.12
N PRO A 188 14.04 9.26 -10.21
CA PRO A 188 13.49 8.93 -11.53
C PRO A 188 12.71 7.61 -11.56
N HIS A 189 13.18 6.58 -10.84
CA HIS A 189 12.47 5.30 -10.75
C HIS A 189 11.09 5.42 -10.08
N ASN A 190 10.91 6.32 -9.11
CA ASN A 190 9.60 6.58 -8.50
C ASN A 190 8.64 7.26 -9.50
N MET A 191 9.16 8.10 -10.39
CA MET A 191 8.33 8.74 -11.41
C MET A 191 7.85 7.73 -12.46
N LEU A 192 8.72 6.79 -12.83
CA LEU A 192 8.39 5.68 -13.73
C LEU A 192 7.45 4.66 -13.06
N LEU A 193 7.62 4.39 -11.76
CA LEU A 193 6.68 3.61 -10.96
C LEU A 193 5.28 4.23 -11.00
N ASN A 194 5.16 5.51 -10.66
CA ASN A 194 3.87 6.21 -10.69
C ASN A 194 3.23 6.17 -12.08
N LEU A 195 4.01 6.40 -13.14
CA LEU A 195 3.53 6.30 -14.52
C LEU A 195 3.03 4.88 -14.85
N GLY A 196 3.79 3.86 -14.44
CA GLY A 196 3.42 2.46 -14.58
C GLY A 196 2.12 2.11 -13.87
N VAL A 197 1.94 2.60 -12.63
CA VAL A 197 0.72 2.41 -11.84
C VAL A 197 -0.49 3.07 -12.50
N ILE A 198 -0.36 4.30 -13.03
CA ILE A 198 -1.48 4.96 -13.72
C ILE A 198 -1.93 4.14 -14.94
N TYR A 199 -0.97 3.69 -15.77
CA TYR A 199 -1.27 2.82 -16.91
C TYR A 199 -1.84 1.47 -16.48
N PHE A 200 -1.34 0.90 -15.38
CA PHE A 200 -1.84 -0.36 -14.85
C PHE A 200 -3.30 -0.23 -14.42
N MET A 201 -3.66 0.82 -13.69
CA MET A 201 -5.05 1.07 -13.27
C MET A 201 -6.00 1.23 -14.46
N GLN A 202 -5.60 2.00 -15.49
CA GLN A 202 -6.37 2.09 -16.74
C GLN A 202 -6.52 0.73 -17.44
N GLY A 203 -5.43 -0.04 -17.52
CA GLY A 203 -5.41 -1.36 -18.13
C GLY A 203 -6.29 -2.34 -17.39
N TYR A 204 -6.23 -2.33 -16.06
CA TYR A 204 -7.04 -3.18 -15.19
C TYR A 204 -8.54 -2.93 -15.38
N GLU A 205 -8.98 -1.67 -15.41
CA GLU A 205 -10.39 -1.35 -15.68
C GLU A 205 -10.83 -1.77 -17.09
N ALA A 206 -9.93 -1.65 -18.08
CA ALA A 206 -10.21 -2.13 -19.43
C ALA A 206 -10.27 -3.67 -19.52
N VAL A 207 -9.52 -4.40 -18.67
CA VAL A 207 -9.66 -5.87 -18.53
C VAL A 207 -11.06 -6.21 -18.02
N ASP A 208 -11.54 -5.54 -16.97
CA ASP A 208 -12.88 -5.77 -16.43
C ASP A 208 -13.96 -5.55 -17.52
N ARG A 209 -13.87 -4.43 -18.26
CA ARG A 209 -14.77 -4.19 -19.41
C ARG A 209 -14.68 -5.29 -20.46
N TYR A 210 -13.47 -5.74 -20.82
CA TYR A 210 -13.29 -6.82 -21.78
C TYR A 210 -13.90 -8.15 -21.31
N LEU A 211 -13.75 -8.50 -20.02
CA LEU A 211 -14.32 -9.74 -19.47
C LEU A 211 -15.85 -9.75 -19.52
N GLU A 212 -16.47 -8.57 -19.37
CA GLU A 212 -17.92 -8.36 -19.47
C GLU A 212 -18.41 -8.32 -20.93
N SER A 213 -17.78 -7.49 -21.78
CA SER A 213 -18.25 -7.16 -23.13
C SER A 213 -17.79 -8.16 -24.19
N ARG A 214 -16.58 -8.72 -24.02
CA ARG A 214 -15.83 -9.50 -25.01
C ARG A 214 -15.60 -8.75 -26.32
N GLU A 215 -15.58 -7.42 -26.29
CA GLU A 215 -15.33 -6.58 -27.45
C GLU A 215 -13.82 -6.40 -27.73
N ASP A 216 -13.44 -6.44 -29.00
CA ASP A 216 -12.03 -6.28 -29.42
C ASP A 216 -11.45 -4.91 -29.03
N ALA A 217 -12.28 -3.86 -28.97
CA ALA A 217 -11.86 -2.52 -28.59
C ALA A 217 -11.40 -2.45 -27.12
N ASP A 218 -12.11 -3.11 -26.20
CA ASP A 218 -11.71 -3.20 -24.79
C ASP A 218 -10.44 -4.04 -24.63
N PHE A 219 -10.33 -5.14 -25.38
CA PHE A 219 -9.10 -5.96 -25.40
C PHE A 219 -7.88 -5.15 -25.84
N ASP A 220 -7.99 -4.42 -26.95
CA ASP A 220 -6.88 -3.60 -27.47
C ASP A 220 -6.52 -2.46 -26.53
N SER A 221 -7.52 -1.85 -25.88
CA SER A 221 -7.30 -0.85 -24.83
C SER A 221 -6.53 -1.45 -23.66
N ALA A 222 -7.03 -2.54 -23.06
CA ALA A 222 -6.40 -3.24 -21.94
C ALA A 222 -4.97 -3.66 -22.28
N ARG A 223 -4.77 -4.29 -23.43
CA ARG A 223 -3.45 -4.72 -23.91
C ARG A 223 -2.49 -3.54 -24.04
N THR A 224 -2.94 -2.43 -24.62
CA THR A 224 -2.10 -1.26 -24.85
C THR A 224 -1.66 -0.64 -23.52
N GLN A 225 -2.59 -0.44 -22.57
CA GLN A 225 -2.27 0.16 -21.29
C GLN A 225 -1.39 -0.75 -20.43
N LEU A 226 -1.68 -2.05 -20.37
CA LEU A 226 -0.81 -3.00 -19.67
C LEU A 226 0.60 -3.07 -20.30
N GLN A 227 0.74 -2.90 -21.62
CA GLN A 227 2.06 -2.81 -22.27
C GLN A 227 2.82 -1.55 -21.86
N GLN A 228 2.15 -0.40 -21.77
CA GLN A 228 2.77 0.84 -21.28
C GLN A 228 3.15 0.75 -19.80
N ALA A 229 2.31 0.13 -18.98
CA ALA A 229 2.59 -0.15 -17.57
C ALA A 229 3.86 -1.00 -17.42
N ALA A 230 3.92 -2.14 -18.12
CA ALA A 230 5.08 -3.03 -18.07
C ALA A 230 6.37 -2.32 -18.55
N ALA A 231 6.30 -1.56 -19.65
CA ALA A 231 7.46 -0.84 -20.17
C ALA A 231 7.99 0.19 -19.17
N SER A 232 7.10 0.97 -18.54
CA SER A 232 7.47 1.97 -17.53
C SER A 232 8.11 1.33 -16.30
N LEU A 233 7.53 0.23 -15.81
CA LEU A 233 8.05 -0.51 -14.65
C LEU A 233 9.36 -1.23 -14.95
N GLN A 234 9.55 -1.75 -16.16
CA GLN A 234 10.84 -2.31 -16.59
C GLN A 234 11.94 -1.24 -16.65
N GLU A 235 11.64 -0.05 -17.15
CA GLU A 235 12.58 1.08 -17.10
C GLU A 235 12.89 1.47 -15.65
N ALA A 236 11.89 1.45 -14.76
CA ALA A 236 12.07 1.71 -13.35
C ALA A 236 12.97 0.65 -12.66
N LEU A 237 12.78 -0.64 -12.96
CA LEU A 237 13.62 -1.74 -12.48
C LEU A 237 15.07 -1.68 -13.00
N GLN A 238 15.31 -1.13 -14.18
CA GLN A 238 16.69 -0.91 -14.65
C GLN A 238 17.44 0.10 -13.77
N LEU A 239 16.73 1.06 -13.19
CA LEU A 239 17.28 2.08 -12.30
C LEU A 239 17.34 1.62 -10.85
N ALA A 240 16.37 0.80 -10.41
CA ALA A 240 16.28 0.27 -9.05
C ALA A 240 15.83 -1.21 -9.07
N PRO A 241 16.76 -2.15 -9.35
CA PRO A 241 16.42 -3.57 -9.56
C PRO A 241 15.79 -4.27 -8.35
N ASP A 242 16.13 -3.82 -7.14
CA ASP A 242 15.70 -4.42 -5.88
C ASP A 242 14.56 -3.64 -5.21
N ASP A 243 14.01 -2.61 -5.86
CA ASP A 243 12.90 -1.85 -5.28
C ASP A 243 11.62 -2.70 -5.23
N ILE A 244 11.15 -2.96 -4.02
CA ILE A 244 10.07 -3.90 -3.79
C ILE A 244 8.71 -3.42 -4.31
N TYR A 245 8.46 -2.11 -4.34
CA TYR A 245 7.19 -1.58 -4.85
C TYR A 245 7.13 -1.74 -6.37
N ILE A 246 8.25 -1.50 -7.05
CA ILE A 246 8.35 -1.71 -8.50
C ILE A 246 8.23 -3.20 -8.84
N LEU A 247 8.90 -4.08 -8.09
CA LEU A 247 8.81 -5.53 -8.28
C LEU A 247 7.36 -6.04 -8.09
N ASP A 248 6.64 -5.57 -7.06
CA ASP A 248 5.26 -5.99 -6.82
C ASP A 248 4.32 -5.54 -7.94
N GLU A 249 4.36 -4.25 -8.30
CA GLU A 249 3.53 -3.72 -9.38
C GLU A 249 3.85 -4.39 -10.72
N TYR A 250 5.14 -4.65 -11.00
CA TYR A 250 5.54 -5.35 -12.22
C TYR A 250 4.98 -6.77 -12.26
N ALA A 251 5.03 -7.52 -11.15
CA ALA A 251 4.47 -8.86 -11.07
C ALA A 251 2.94 -8.85 -11.28
N ARG A 252 2.22 -7.88 -10.69
CA ARG A 252 0.78 -7.67 -10.90
C ARG A 252 0.44 -7.36 -12.36
N VAL A 253 1.23 -6.52 -13.04
CA VAL A 253 1.07 -6.23 -14.46
C VAL A 253 1.32 -7.47 -15.32
N CYS A 254 2.38 -8.24 -15.04
CA CYS A 254 2.67 -9.49 -15.73
C CYS A 254 1.50 -10.50 -15.61
N PHE A 255 0.92 -10.61 -14.42
CA PHE A 255 -0.26 -11.45 -14.20
C PHE A 255 -1.43 -11.01 -15.08
N ASN A 256 -1.79 -9.72 -15.04
CA ASN A 256 -2.93 -9.21 -15.81
C ASN A 256 -2.71 -9.28 -17.32
N GLN A 257 -1.47 -9.14 -17.80
CA GLN A 257 -1.13 -9.37 -19.21
C GLN A 257 -1.36 -10.82 -19.62
N ALA A 258 -0.86 -11.77 -18.82
CA ALA A 258 -1.03 -13.19 -19.06
C ALA A 258 -2.51 -13.61 -19.00
N ASP A 259 -3.25 -13.09 -18.02
CA ASP A 259 -4.66 -13.35 -17.84
C ASP A 259 -5.50 -12.80 -19.00
N LEU A 260 -5.22 -11.58 -19.46
CA LEU A 260 -5.86 -11.00 -20.65
C LEU A 260 -5.64 -11.85 -21.90
N GLN A 261 -4.42 -12.37 -22.13
CA GLN A 261 -4.16 -13.28 -23.26
C GLN A 261 -4.98 -14.58 -23.12
N THR A 262 -5.00 -15.15 -21.92
CA THR A 262 -5.73 -16.40 -21.63
C THR A 262 -7.24 -16.21 -21.83
N ALA A 263 -7.80 -15.10 -21.35
CA ALA A 263 -9.19 -14.74 -21.52
C ALA A 263 -9.58 -14.55 -23.00
N ALA A 264 -8.62 -14.17 -23.85
CA ALA A 264 -8.77 -14.09 -25.30
C ALA A 264 -8.49 -15.43 -26.04
N GLY A 265 -8.32 -16.53 -25.29
CA GLY A 265 -8.05 -17.85 -25.85
C GLY A 265 -6.64 -18.03 -26.42
N LYS A 266 -5.69 -17.18 -26.02
CA LYS A 266 -4.29 -17.24 -26.43
C LYS A 266 -3.44 -17.87 -25.33
N GLU A 267 -2.33 -18.48 -25.71
CA GLU A 267 -1.35 -18.99 -24.76
C GLU A 267 -0.65 -17.84 -24.02
N ALA A 268 -0.37 -18.04 -22.74
CA ALA A 268 0.30 -17.08 -21.87
C ALA A 268 1.40 -17.75 -21.05
N ASP A 269 2.49 -17.03 -20.79
CA ASP A 269 3.62 -17.53 -20.02
C ASP A 269 3.43 -17.27 -18.52
N TYR A 270 2.70 -18.15 -17.84
CA TYR A 270 2.54 -18.08 -16.39
C TYR A 270 3.81 -18.48 -15.61
N GLN A 271 4.81 -19.11 -16.23
CA GLN A 271 6.08 -19.40 -15.56
C GLN A 271 6.84 -18.09 -15.31
N HIS A 272 6.81 -17.16 -16.26
CA HIS A 272 7.33 -15.81 -16.05
C HIS A 272 6.59 -15.07 -14.92
N VAL A 273 5.26 -15.19 -14.84
CA VAL A 273 4.45 -14.57 -13.78
C VAL A 273 4.79 -15.15 -12.40
N VAL A 274 4.92 -16.47 -12.29
CA VAL A 274 5.37 -17.14 -11.06
C VAL A 274 6.74 -16.62 -10.64
N ALA A 275 7.70 -16.56 -11.57
CA ALA A 275 9.04 -16.06 -11.28
C ALA A 275 9.04 -14.60 -10.81
N ALA A 276 8.19 -13.74 -11.39
CA ALA A 276 8.06 -12.35 -10.98
C ALA A 276 7.56 -12.23 -9.53
N PHE A 277 6.49 -12.93 -9.15
CA PHE A 277 6.03 -12.92 -7.76
C PHE A 277 6.99 -13.62 -6.79
N GLU A 278 7.71 -14.66 -7.22
CA GLU A 278 8.75 -15.27 -6.39
C GLU A 278 9.86 -14.27 -6.06
N GLN A 279 10.22 -13.35 -6.96
CA GLN A 279 11.16 -12.26 -6.66
C GLN A 279 10.62 -11.36 -5.54
N VAL A 280 9.33 -11.01 -5.57
CA VAL A 280 8.68 -10.20 -4.51
C VAL A 280 8.74 -10.93 -3.16
N ILE A 281 8.28 -12.19 -3.11
CA ILE A 281 8.17 -12.96 -1.86
C ILE A 281 9.56 -13.33 -1.28
N ASN A 282 10.55 -13.52 -2.13
CA ASN A 282 11.92 -13.85 -1.71
C ASN A 282 12.80 -12.62 -1.45
N SER A 283 12.36 -11.43 -1.83
CA SER A 283 13.11 -10.19 -1.60
C SER A 283 13.46 -9.98 -0.13
N GLU A 284 14.67 -9.48 0.12
CA GLU A 284 15.10 -9.03 1.45
C GLU A 284 14.38 -7.75 1.87
N GLN A 285 13.85 -6.97 0.93
CA GLN A 285 13.15 -5.71 1.16
C GLN A 285 11.64 -5.85 1.38
N LYS A 286 11.08 -7.07 1.36
CA LYS A 286 9.64 -7.32 1.49
C LYS A 286 8.98 -6.73 2.75
N TYR A 287 9.77 -6.45 3.78
CA TYR A 287 9.30 -5.79 5.00
C TYR A 287 8.84 -4.33 4.78
N ARG A 288 9.17 -3.72 3.63
CA ARG A 288 8.70 -2.38 3.26
C ARG A 288 7.28 -2.39 2.68
N LEU A 289 6.84 -3.51 2.11
CA LEU A 289 5.43 -3.69 1.77
C LEU A 289 4.62 -3.80 3.07
N ASN A 290 3.40 -3.25 3.05
CA ASN A 290 2.50 -3.45 4.18
C ASN A 290 2.02 -4.92 4.19
N TYR A 291 1.47 -5.37 5.32
CA TYR A 291 1.01 -6.76 5.47
C TYR A 291 -0.05 -7.16 4.42
N SER A 292 -0.96 -6.25 4.08
CA SER A 292 -2.02 -6.49 3.09
C SER A 292 -1.43 -6.68 1.70
N ASP A 293 -0.53 -5.78 1.28
CA ASP A 293 0.11 -5.85 -0.04
C ASP A 293 0.88 -7.17 -0.19
N LEU A 294 1.70 -7.53 0.80
CA LEU A 294 2.49 -8.76 0.77
C LEU A 294 1.60 -10.02 0.79
N LEU A 295 0.47 -9.97 1.50
CA LEU A 295 -0.52 -11.04 1.49
C LEU A 295 -1.15 -11.20 0.10
N GLU A 296 -1.54 -10.10 -0.53
CA GLU A 296 -2.08 -10.10 -1.89
C GLU A 296 -1.05 -10.64 -2.88
N SER A 297 0.20 -10.18 -2.86
CA SER A 297 1.27 -10.71 -3.73
C SER A 297 1.47 -12.22 -3.52
N THR A 298 1.34 -12.70 -2.28
CA THR A 298 1.42 -14.13 -1.96
C THR A 298 0.25 -14.90 -2.57
N LEU A 299 -0.95 -14.32 -2.56
CA LEU A 299 -2.15 -14.93 -3.15
C LEU A 299 -2.10 -14.90 -4.68
N PHE A 300 -1.62 -13.82 -5.29
CA PHE A 300 -1.38 -13.76 -6.72
C PHE A 300 -0.29 -14.75 -7.18
N LEU A 301 0.76 -15.00 -6.38
CA LEU A 301 1.72 -16.07 -6.64
C LEU A 301 1.02 -17.44 -6.70
N ILE A 302 0.14 -17.70 -5.74
CA ILE A 302 -0.64 -18.95 -5.70
C ILE A 302 -1.54 -19.05 -6.93
N HIS A 303 -2.24 -17.97 -7.28
CA HIS A 303 -3.07 -17.92 -8.48
C HIS A 303 -2.23 -18.14 -9.74
N ALA A 304 -1.03 -17.57 -9.83
CA ALA A 304 -0.12 -17.81 -10.94
C ALA A 304 0.26 -19.29 -11.07
N TYR A 305 0.52 -20.01 -9.96
CA TYR A 305 0.71 -21.47 -10.01
C TYR A 305 -0.54 -22.22 -10.49
N VAL A 306 -1.74 -21.79 -10.07
CA VAL A 306 -3.01 -22.35 -10.58
C VAL A 306 -3.06 -22.21 -12.11
N LYS A 307 -2.79 -21.02 -12.63
CA LYS A 307 -2.82 -20.71 -14.06
C LYS A 307 -1.73 -21.42 -14.86
N ALA A 308 -0.56 -21.63 -14.24
CA ALA A 308 0.53 -22.42 -14.79
C ALA A 308 0.24 -23.94 -14.80
N GLY A 309 -0.85 -24.40 -14.18
CA GLY A 309 -1.20 -25.81 -14.06
C GLY A 309 -0.43 -26.58 -12.98
N ASP A 310 0.37 -25.91 -12.16
CA ASP A 310 1.05 -26.52 -11.01
C ASP A 310 0.13 -26.56 -9.78
N PHE A 311 -0.90 -27.40 -9.90
CA PHE A 311 -1.94 -27.52 -8.90
C PHE A 311 -1.44 -28.03 -7.55
N ALA A 312 -0.38 -28.84 -7.53
CA ALA A 312 0.19 -29.36 -6.28
C ALA A 312 0.90 -28.24 -5.48
N ALA A 313 1.66 -27.39 -6.18
CA ALA A 313 2.29 -26.21 -5.60
C ALA A 313 1.24 -25.21 -5.07
N ALA A 314 0.19 -24.95 -5.86
CA ALA A 314 -0.89 -24.04 -5.49
C ALA A 314 -1.69 -24.54 -4.28
N GLU A 315 -2.11 -25.81 -4.29
CA GLU A 315 -2.94 -26.40 -3.22
C GLU A 315 -2.21 -26.41 -1.87
N THR A 316 -0.92 -26.77 -1.87
CA THR A 316 -0.11 -26.76 -0.63
C THR A 316 0.00 -25.36 -0.04
N ARG A 317 0.27 -24.35 -0.87
CA ARG A 317 0.45 -22.96 -0.43
C ARG A 317 -0.86 -22.33 0.03
N ILE A 318 -1.96 -22.53 -0.70
CA ILE A 318 -3.25 -21.93 -0.34
C ILE A 318 -3.78 -22.46 0.99
N HIS A 319 -3.57 -23.75 1.28
CA HIS A 319 -3.93 -24.32 2.58
C HIS A 319 -3.05 -23.81 3.73
N LEU A 320 -1.77 -23.51 3.48
CA LEU A 320 -0.90 -22.87 4.45
C LEU A 320 -1.41 -21.45 4.79
N VAL A 321 -1.72 -20.65 3.76
CA VAL A 321 -2.29 -19.30 3.96
C VAL A 321 -3.65 -19.36 4.65
N GLU A 322 -4.53 -20.28 4.23
CA GLU A 322 -5.85 -20.51 4.84
C GLU A 322 -5.75 -20.85 6.33
N SER A 323 -4.72 -21.60 6.75
CA SER A 323 -4.52 -21.94 8.17
C SER A 323 -4.27 -20.72 9.06
N CYS A 324 -3.72 -19.65 8.47
CA CYS A 324 -3.48 -18.37 9.14
C CYS A 324 -4.65 -17.40 8.97
N LEU A 325 -5.35 -17.46 7.83
CA LEU A 325 -6.38 -16.50 7.41
C LEU A 325 -7.65 -17.20 6.90
N PRO A 326 -8.36 -17.98 7.75
CA PRO A 326 -9.50 -18.79 7.31
C PRO A 326 -10.74 -17.97 6.90
N ASN A 327 -10.74 -16.67 7.18
CA ASN A 327 -11.86 -15.75 6.91
C ASN A 327 -11.51 -14.65 5.90
N TYR A 328 -10.48 -14.86 5.06
CA TYR A 328 -10.12 -13.92 4.00
C TYR A 328 -10.71 -14.37 2.66
N TRP A 329 -11.47 -13.51 1.99
CA TRP A 329 -12.31 -13.92 0.85
C TRP A 329 -11.48 -14.40 -0.34
N MET A 330 -10.34 -13.74 -0.61
CA MET A 330 -9.50 -14.03 -1.77
C MET A 330 -8.85 -15.41 -1.69
N VAL A 331 -8.57 -15.93 -0.48
CA VAL A 331 -8.13 -17.32 -0.28
C VAL A 331 -9.16 -18.30 -0.84
N HIS A 332 -10.42 -18.09 -0.51
CA HIS A 332 -11.51 -18.96 -0.93
C HIS A 332 -11.89 -18.77 -2.39
N TYR A 333 -11.75 -17.54 -2.91
CA TYR A 333 -11.94 -17.25 -4.33
C TYR A 333 -10.90 -17.97 -5.19
N ILE A 334 -9.61 -17.85 -4.86
CA ILE A 334 -8.53 -18.55 -5.57
C ILE A 334 -8.68 -20.07 -5.45
N LYS A 335 -9.16 -20.60 -4.31
CA LYS A 335 -9.53 -22.03 -4.20
C LYS A 335 -10.63 -22.44 -5.16
N ALA A 336 -11.62 -21.58 -5.40
CA ALA A 336 -12.65 -21.85 -6.39
C ALA A 336 -12.05 -21.92 -7.81
N CYS A 337 -11.17 -21.00 -8.17
CA CYS A 337 -10.43 -21.00 -9.44
C CYS A 337 -9.54 -22.26 -9.57
N LEU A 338 -8.80 -22.60 -8.50
CA LEU A 338 -7.98 -23.81 -8.40
C LEU A 338 -8.78 -25.07 -8.74
N TYR A 339 -9.89 -25.30 -8.04
CA TYR A 339 -10.67 -26.53 -8.25
C TYR A 339 -11.42 -26.53 -9.58
N SER A 340 -11.85 -25.37 -10.06
CA SER A 340 -12.44 -25.23 -11.40
C SER A 340 -11.44 -25.60 -12.50
N LEU A 341 -10.21 -25.07 -12.45
CA LEU A 341 -9.18 -25.38 -13.45
C LEU A 341 -8.61 -26.80 -13.27
N ARG A 342 -8.56 -27.33 -12.05
CA ARG A 342 -8.18 -28.73 -11.79
C ARG A 342 -9.09 -29.71 -12.53
N TYR A 343 -10.40 -29.42 -12.57
CA TYR A 343 -11.38 -30.24 -13.31
C TYR A 343 -11.04 -30.38 -14.80
N SER A 344 -10.45 -29.35 -15.42
CA SER A 344 -10.00 -29.41 -16.82
C SER A 344 -8.94 -30.51 -17.04
N SER A 345 -8.02 -30.66 -16.09
CA SER A 345 -6.95 -31.66 -16.15
C SER A 345 -7.35 -33.05 -15.63
N ASP A 346 -8.31 -33.10 -14.70
CA ASP A 346 -8.76 -34.31 -14.02
C ASP A 346 -10.27 -34.21 -13.77
N PRO A 347 -11.14 -34.64 -14.72
CA PRO A 347 -12.58 -34.38 -14.70
C PRO A 347 -13.39 -35.14 -13.64
N GLN A 348 -13.09 -34.96 -12.36
CA GLN A 348 -13.81 -35.57 -11.24
C GLN A 348 -14.89 -34.63 -10.69
N PRO A 349 -16.12 -35.12 -10.45
CA PRO A 349 -17.21 -34.30 -9.89
C PRO A 349 -16.89 -33.67 -8.52
N ASP A 350 -15.97 -34.27 -7.76
CA ASP A 350 -15.54 -33.75 -6.46
C ASP A 350 -14.90 -32.36 -6.58
N TRP A 351 -14.15 -32.09 -7.65
CA TRP A 351 -13.54 -30.78 -7.89
C TRP A 351 -14.57 -29.68 -8.05
N ILE A 352 -15.64 -29.93 -8.80
CA ILE A 352 -16.75 -28.97 -8.95
C ILE A 352 -17.41 -28.68 -7.60
N GLN A 353 -17.64 -29.71 -6.78
CA GLN A 353 -18.24 -29.53 -5.45
C GLN A 353 -17.33 -28.77 -4.48
N ARG A 354 -16.02 -29.03 -4.50
CA ARG A 354 -15.03 -28.27 -3.73
C ARG A 354 -14.97 -26.81 -4.18
N GLY A 355 -14.96 -26.57 -5.50
CA GLY A 355 -14.96 -25.22 -6.08
C GLY A 355 -16.20 -24.41 -5.69
N LEU A 356 -17.39 -24.99 -5.75
CA LEU A 356 -18.63 -24.33 -5.33
C LEU A 356 -18.65 -24.01 -3.83
N ARG A 357 -18.15 -24.90 -2.97
CA ARG A 357 -18.03 -24.63 -1.52
C ARG A 357 -17.02 -23.52 -1.22
N ALA A 358 -15.91 -23.49 -1.95
CA ALA A 358 -14.93 -22.43 -1.83
C ALA A 358 -15.52 -21.08 -2.27
N LEU A 359 -16.21 -21.04 -3.41
CA LEU A 359 -16.90 -19.84 -3.88
C LEU A 359 -17.99 -19.36 -2.90
N GLU A 360 -18.80 -20.28 -2.37
CA GLU A 360 -19.79 -19.96 -1.32
C GLU A 360 -19.11 -19.30 -0.11
N ARG A 361 -17.97 -19.84 0.34
CA ARG A 361 -17.21 -19.28 1.46
C ARG A 361 -16.69 -17.88 1.15
N ALA A 362 -16.17 -17.65 -0.06
CA ALA A 362 -15.73 -16.32 -0.50
C ALA A 362 -16.89 -15.31 -0.49
N LEU A 363 -18.06 -15.69 -1.00
CA LEU A 363 -19.26 -14.83 -1.09
C LEU A 363 -19.88 -14.46 0.27
N LEU A 364 -19.64 -15.26 1.30
CA LEU A 364 -20.18 -15.08 2.65
C LEU A 364 -19.31 -14.19 3.56
N ILE A 365 -18.10 -13.82 3.13
CA ILE A 365 -17.19 -12.98 3.92
C ILE A 365 -17.54 -11.49 3.69
N PRO A 366 -17.98 -10.76 4.74
CA PRO A 366 -18.45 -9.37 4.61
C PRO A 366 -17.27 -8.39 4.68
N GLU A 367 -16.48 -8.33 3.61
CA GLU A 367 -15.39 -7.37 3.45
C GLU A 367 -15.73 -6.39 2.33
N ALA A 368 -15.53 -5.08 2.54
CA ALA A 368 -15.89 -4.05 1.56
C ALA A 368 -15.11 -4.18 0.24
N SER A 369 -13.89 -4.73 0.31
CA SER A 369 -13.03 -5.03 -0.84
C SER A 369 -13.41 -6.34 -1.56
N ASN A 370 -14.38 -7.11 -1.07
CA ASN A 370 -14.71 -8.41 -1.62
C ASN A 370 -15.44 -8.29 -2.97
N ARG A 371 -14.72 -8.57 -4.05
CA ARG A 371 -15.23 -8.50 -5.43
C ARG A 371 -15.76 -9.81 -5.98
N SER A 372 -15.85 -10.86 -5.15
CA SER A 372 -16.30 -12.20 -5.58
C SER A 372 -17.63 -12.18 -6.34
N ARG A 373 -18.57 -11.29 -5.97
CA ARG A 373 -19.90 -11.20 -6.58
C ARG A 373 -19.87 -10.60 -7.98
N SER A 374 -19.05 -9.56 -8.19
CA SER A 374 -18.92 -8.89 -9.48
C SER A 374 -18.05 -9.70 -10.43
N GLU A 375 -16.98 -10.32 -9.94
CA GLU A 375 -16.00 -11.02 -10.79
C GLU A 375 -16.47 -12.42 -11.18
N ALA A 376 -17.05 -13.20 -10.25
CA ALA A 376 -17.35 -14.62 -10.51
C ALA A 376 -18.24 -14.92 -11.73
N PRO A 377 -19.23 -14.09 -12.11
CA PRO A 377 -20.01 -14.30 -13.33
C PRO A 377 -19.18 -14.27 -14.62
N HIS A 378 -18.10 -13.49 -14.64
CA HIS A 378 -17.32 -13.16 -15.85
C HIS A 378 -15.91 -13.77 -15.85
N ASP A 379 -15.41 -14.20 -14.69
CA ASP A 379 -14.07 -14.80 -14.53
C ASP A 379 -13.94 -16.11 -15.32
N PRO A 380 -13.06 -16.20 -16.34
CA PRO A 380 -12.86 -17.41 -17.12
C PRO A 380 -12.40 -18.61 -16.28
N ASP A 381 -11.74 -18.41 -15.14
CA ASP A 381 -11.25 -19.52 -14.31
C ASP A 381 -12.38 -20.28 -13.62
N LEU A 382 -13.54 -19.66 -13.44
CA LEU A 382 -14.74 -20.29 -12.86
C LEU A 382 -15.67 -20.90 -13.91
N GLU A 383 -15.27 -20.94 -15.19
CA GLU A 383 -16.11 -21.42 -16.29
C GLU A 383 -16.59 -22.86 -16.09
N HIS A 384 -15.74 -23.76 -15.59
CA HIS A 384 -16.16 -25.14 -15.33
C HIS A 384 -17.20 -25.24 -14.22
N LEU A 385 -17.15 -24.39 -13.18
CA LEU A 385 -18.21 -24.36 -12.18
C LEU A 385 -19.54 -23.89 -12.79
N ARG A 386 -19.49 -22.86 -13.65
CA ARG A 386 -20.67 -22.35 -14.37
C ARG A 386 -21.28 -23.40 -15.30
N GLN A 387 -20.46 -24.12 -16.06
CA GLN A 387 -20.91 -25.12 -17.02
C GLN A 387 -21.42 -26.42 -16.36
N GLN A 388 -20.70 -26.92 -15.36
CA GLN A 388 -21.01 -28.22 -14.74
C GLN A 388 -22.12 -28.13 -13.68
N ALA A 389 -22.35 -26.95 -13.09
CA ALA A 389 -23.34 -26.78 -12.03
C ALA A 389 -24.10 -25.42 -12.11
N PRO A 390 -24.71 -25.06 -13.25
CA PRO A 390 -25.26 -23.73 -13.50
C PRO A 390 -26.34 -23.31 -12.49
N SER A 391 -27.20 -24.25 -12.08
CA SER A 391 -28.25 -23.97 -11.09
C SER A 391 -27.70 -23.73 -9.68
N GLN A 392 -26.62 -24.42 -9.29
CA GLN A 392 -25.99 -24.21 -7.98
C GLN A 392 -25.22 -22.89 -8.00
N PHE A 393 -24.44 -22.62 -9.05
CA PHE A 393 -23.70 -21.39 -9.23
C PHE A 393 -24.60 -20.15 -9.16
N LYS A 394 -25.72 -20.14 -9.90
CA LYS A 394 -26.70 -19.03 -9.85
C LYS A 394 -27.31 -18.83 -8.46
N LYS A 395 -27.58 -19.91 -7.72
CA LYS A 395 -28.08 -19.82 -6.34
C LYS A 395 -27.05 -19.21 -5.40
N LEU A 396 -25.76 -19.54 -5.56
CA LEU A 396 -24.68 -18.97 -4.75
C LEU A 396 -24.60 -17.45 -4.91
N LEU A 397 -24.65 -16.95 -6.16
CA LEU A 397 -24.61 -15.51 -6.42
C LEU A 397 -25.80 -14.74 -5.85
N ALA A 398 -26.94 -15.42 -5.68
CA ALA A 398 -28.15 -14.86 -5.06
C ALA A 398 -28.14 -14.93 -3.52
N LEU A 399 -27.16 -15.56 -2.88
CA LEU A 399 -27.05 -15.60 -1.41
C LEU A 399 -26.76 -14.20 -0.88
N GLU A 400 -27.55 -13.68 0.05
CA GLU A 400 -27.20 -12.44 0.77
C GLU A 400 -26.00 -12.69 1.69
N ALA A 401 -25.09 -11.72 1.79
CA ALA A 401 -24.07 -11.75 2.83
C ALA A 401 -24.79 -11.74 4.18
N ARG A 402 -24.51 -12.71 5.06
CA ARG A 402 -25.10 -12.73 6.40
C ARG A 402 -24.57 -11.52 7.16
N SER A 403 -25.47 -10.61 7.51
CA SER A 403 -25.20 -9.40 8.27
C SER A 403 -24.72 -9.66 9.69
#